data_AF-A0A2H6F3B0-F1
#
_entry.id   AF-A0A2H6F3B0-F1
#
_cell.length_a   1.000
_cell.length_b   1.000
_cell.length_c   1.000
_cell.angle_alpha   90.00
_cell.angle_beta   90.00
_cell.angle_gamma   90.00
#
_symmetry.space_group_name_H-M   'P 1'
#
loop_
_entity.id
_entity.type
_entity.pdbx_description
1 polymer ?
#
loop_
_entity_poly.entity_id
_entity_poly.type
_entity_poly.pdbx_seq_one_letter_code
_entity_poly.pdbx_strand_id
1 'polypeptide(L)'
;MYKERGDFDKAEDVYVKLLDIFPDHPHANYDLGYIYREKKDYNRAMAQYQKALKINPDNAFAHYDLGFIYKEKGYYEKALSEYKKALEIDPSHKYALWDTGKVYEKMGMKERAEEQFKLYHEMTDCSFRRFRNCLD
;
A
#
# COMPACT_ATOMS: atom_id res chain seq x y z
N MET A 1 -14.35 5.73 -8.18
CA MET A 1 -12.91 5.58 -8.48
C MET A 1 -12.56 6.55 -9.58
N TYR A 2 -11.89 7.65 -9.23
CA TYR A 2 -11.44 8.71 -10.14
C TYR A 2 -10.21 8.20 -10.93
N LYS A 3 -10.23 8.29 -12.27
CA LYS A 3 -9.24 7.61 -13.14
C LYS A 3 -8.28 8.55 -13.87
N GLU A 4 -8.51 9.86 -13.86
CA GLU A 4 -7.71 10.85 -14.59
C GLU A 4 -7.26 12.05 -13.74
N ARG A 5 -6.28 12.82 -14.22
CA ARG A 5 -5.70 13.96 -13.47
C ARG A 5 -6.73 15.03 -13.11
N GLY A 6 -7.68 15.33 -14.01
CA GLY A 6 -8.78 16.26 -13.72
C GLY A 6 -9.85 15.68 -12.78
N ASP A 7 -9.95 14.36 -12.70
CA ASP A 7 -10.82 13.67 -11.76
C ASP A 7 -10.24 13.70 -10.34
N PHE A 8 -8.92 13.67 -10.20
CA PHE A 8 -8.24 13.76 -8.90
C PHE A 8 -8.38 15.14 -8.23
N ASP A 9 -8.45 16.23 -8.99
CA ASP A 9 -8.67 17.57 -8.42
C ASP A 9 -10.08 17.71 -7.82
N LYS A 10 -11.09 17.20 -8.52
CA LYS A 10 -12.47 17.15 -8.01
C LYS A 10 -12.59 16.22 -6.81
N ALA A 11 -11.94 15.06 -6.88
CA ALA A 11 -11.92 14.10 -5.79
C ALA A 11 -11.28 14.68 -4.52
N GLU A 12 -10.16 15.39 -4.66
CA GLU A 12 -9.49 16.06 -3.55
C GLU A 12 -10.45 17.03 -2.85
N ASP A 13 -11.13 17.91 -3.60
CA ASP A 13 -12.10 18.86 -3.03
C ASP A 13 -13.23 18.17 -2.25
N VAL A 14 -13.75 17.06 -2.79
CA VAL A 14 -14.80 16.26 -2.12
C VAL A 14 -14.29 15.66 -0.81
N TYR A 15 -13.10 15.03 -0.81
CA TYR A 15 -12.56 14.38 0.38
C TYR A 15 -12.09 15.38 1.43
N VAL A 16 -11.56 16.54 1.04
CA VAL A 16 -11.20 17.61 1.97
C VAL A 16 -12.45 18.12 2.67
N LYS A 17 -13.51 18.45 1.93
CA LYS A 17 -14.80 18.87 2.52
C LYS A 17 -15.41 17.79 3.40
N LEU A 18 -15.29 16.52 3.01
CA LEU A 18 -15.76 15.41 3.83
C LEU A 18 -15.02 15.33 5.16
N LEU A 19 -13.70 15.50 5.15
CA LEU A 19 -12.87 15.48 6.36
C LEU A 19 -13.06 16.73 7.23
N ASP A 20 -13.47 17.86 6.66
CA ASP A 20 -13.85 19.05 7.43
C ASP A 20 -15.13 18.81 8.26
N ILE A 21 -16.05 17.98 7.75
CA ILE A 21 -17.30 17.64 8.44
C ILE A 21 -17.13 16.40 9.34
N PHE A 22 -16.38 15.40 8.86
CA PHE A 22 -16.14 14.12 9.53
C PHE A 22 -14.63 13.80 9.56
N PRO A 23 -13.88 14.36 10.53
CA PRO A 23 -12.42 14.22 10.61
C PRO A 23 -11.93 12.77 10.71
N ASP A 24 -12.73 11.92 11.35
CA ASP A 24 -12.41 10.52 11.62
C ASP A 24 -13.03 9.56 10.59
N HIS A 25 -13.44 10.05 9.41
CA HIS A 25 -14.01 9.20 8.38
C HIS A 25 -12.97 8.14 7.94
N PRO A 26 -13.23 6.83 8.15
CA PRO A 26 -12.20 5.79 8.12
C PRO A 26 -11.57 5.58 6.74
N HIS A 27 -12.32 5.88 5.67
CA HIS A 27 -11.85 5.69 4.29
C HIS A 27 -11.37 6.99 3.63
N ALA A 28 -11.79 8.16 4.13
CA ALA A 28 -11.54 9.42 3.44
C ALA A 28 -10.06 9.82 3.50
N ASN A 29 -9.40 9.58 4.63
CA ASN A 29 -7.97 9.79 4.77
C ASN A 29 -7.17 8.86 3.83
N TYR A 30 -7.58 7.61 3.65
CA TYR A 30 -6.90 6.69 2.73
C TYR A 30 -7.08 7.14 1.26
N ASP A 31 -8.32 7.43 0.84
CA ASP A 31 -8.60 7.85 -0.54
C ASP A 31 -7.91 9.17 -0.88
N LEU A 32 -7.89 10.12 0.06
CA LEU A 32 -7.15 11.38 -0.10
C LEU A 32 -5.63 11.13 -0.18
N GLY A 33 -5.11 10.20 0.61
CA GLY A 33 -3.73 9.74 0.52
C GLY A 33 -3.40 9.16 -0.86
N TYR A 34 -4.28 8.32 -1.40
CA TYR A 34 -4.17 7.75 -2.74
C TYR A 34 -4.14 8.82 -3.82
N ILE A 35 -5.03 9.81 -3.75
CA ILE A 35 -5.06 10.94 -4.68
C ILE A 35 -3.72 11.70 -4.65
N TYR A 36 -3.18 11.97 -3.46
CA TYR A 36 -1.87 12.63 -3.35
C TYR A 36 -0.72 11.77 -3.88
N ARG A 37 -0.78 10.44 -3.69
CA ARG A 37 0.19 9.50 -4.26
C ARG A 37 0.20 9.57 -5.78
N GLU A 38 -0.96 9.57 -6.42
CA GLU A 38 -1.11 9.67 -7.88
C GLU A 38 -0.62 11.03 -8.41
N LYS A 39 -0.81 12.10 -7.63
CA LYS A 39 -0.24 13.43 -7.90
C LYS A 39 1.28 13.51 -7.64
N LYS A 40 1.90 12.44 -7.14
CA LYS A 40 3.30 12.37 -6.68
C LYS A 40 3.62 13.32 -5.52
N ASP A 41 2.61 13.81 -4.81
CA ASP A 41 2.79 14.56 -3.56
C ASP A 41 2.92 13.58 -2.39
N TYR A 42 4.10 12.97 -2.32
CA TYR A 42 4.38 11.93 -1.34
C TYR A 42 4.32 12.42 0.11
N ASN A 43 4.54 13.71 0.36
CA ASN A 43 4.50 14.24 1.72
C ASN A 43 3.06 14.33 2.22
N ARG A 44 2.14 14.88 1.40
CA ARG A 44 0.72 14.89 1.74
C ARG A 44 0.13 13.49 1.78
N ALA A 45 0.51 12.62 0.84
CA ALA A 45 0.06 11.24 0.82
C ALA A 45 0.40 10.50 2.14
N MET A 46 1.66 10.57 2.57
CA MET A 46 2.10 9.94 3.82
C MET A 46 1.32 10.44 5.05
N ALA A 47 1.08 11.76 5.14
CA ALA A 47 0.33 12.33 6.25
C ALA A 47 -1.10 11.79 6.32
N GLN A 48 -1.77 11.64 5.17
CA GLN A 48 -3.13 11.10 5.14
C GLN A 48 -3.16 9.59 5.41
N TYR A 49 -2.23 8.80 4.87
CA TYR A 49 -2.13 7.38 5.21
C TYR A 49 -1.83 7.15 6.70
N GLN A 50 -0.97 7.96 7.32
CA GLN A 50 -0.73 7.90 8.77
C GLN A 50 -1.99 8.20 9.57
N LYS A 51 -2.81 9.17 9.16
CA LYS A 51 -4.12 9.42 9.79
C LYS A 51 -5.06 8.24 9.60
N ALA A 52 -5.13 7.66 8.39
CA ALA A 52 -5.93 6.48 8.11
C ALA A 52 -5.53 5.31 9.02
N LEU A 53 -4.23 5.09 9.23
CA LEU A 53 -3.71 4.04 10.11
C LEU A 53 -3.90 4.33 11.61
N LYS A 54 -4.03 5.60 12.02
CA LYS A 54 -4.45 5.92 13.39
C LYS A 54 -5.90 5.51 13.67
N ILE A 55 -6.75 5.62 12.66
CA ILE A 55 -8.18 5.26 12.75
C ILE A 55 -8.36 3.75 12.59
N ASN A 56 -7.70 3.16 11.59
CA ASN A 56 -7.72 1.74 11.32
C ASN A 56 -6.28 1.21 11.12
N PRO A 57 -5.63 0.72 12.19
CA PRO A 57 -4.29 0.13 12.13
C PRO A 57 -4.21 -1.10 11.22
N ASP A 58 -5.31 -1.81 10.99
CA ASP A 58 -5.35 -3.05 10.20
C ASP A 58 -5.65 -2.78 8.72
N ASN A 59 -5.38 -1.57 8.22
CA ASN A 59 -5.52 -1.26 6.80
C ASN A 59 -4.27 -1.68 6.02
N ALA A 60 -4.31 -2.89 5.44
CA ALA A 60 -3.22 -3.45 4.63
C ALA A 60 -2.82 -2.54 3.45
N PHE A 61 -3.79 -1.91 2.77
CA PHE A 61 -3.52 -1.02 1.64
C PHE A 61 -2.79 0.26 2.07
N ALA A 62 -3.18 0.85 3.21
CA ALA A 62 -2.50 2.04 3.73
C ALA A 62 -1.05 1.74 4.16
N HIS A 63 -0.81 0.57 4.75
CA HIS A 63 0.54 0.08 5.03
C HIS A 63 1.35 -0.12 3.74
N TYR A 64 0.77 -0.79 2.73
CA TYR A 64 1.41 -0.97 1.44
C TYR A 64 1.77 0.38 0.78
N ASP A 65 0.85 1.34 0.76
CA ASP A 65 1.07 2.64 0.12
C ASP A 65 2.12 3.49 0.83
N LEU A 66 2.19 3.44 2.17
CA LEU A 66 3.31 4.03 2.91
C LEU A 66 4.63 3.34 2.57
N GLY A 67 4.63 2.01 2.49
CA GLY A 67 5.80 1.23 2.07
C GLY A 67 6.29 1.62 0.68
N PHE A 68 5.34 1.76 -0.27
CA PHE A 68 5.60 2.23 -1.62
C PHE A 68 6.27 3.61 -1.62
N ILE A 69 5.75 4.57 -0.85
CA ILE A 69 6.34 5.90 -0.78
C ILE A 69 7.74 5.86 -0.16
N TYR A 70 7.96 5.04 0.89
CA TYR A 70 9.29 4.87 1.47
C TYR A 70 10.28 4.27 0.47
N LYS A 71 9.85 3.29 -0.34
CA LYS A 71 10.64 2.71 -1.43
C LYS A 71 11.03 3.76 -2.47
N GLU A 72 10.09 4.57 -2.93
CA GLU A 72 10.36 5.65 -3.90
C GLU A 72 11.33 6.70 -3.35
N LYS A 73 11.30 6.94 -2.04
CA LYS A 73 12.24 7.83 -1.34
C LYS A 73 13.60 7.17 -0.99
N GLY A 74 13.79 5.89 -1.30
CA GLY A 74 15.01 5.14 -0.99
C GLY A 74 15.15 4.65 0.46
N TYR A 75 14.11 4.81 1.28
CA TYR A 75 14.08 4.33 2.67
C TYR A 75 13.68 2.85 2.74
N TYR A 76 14.52 1.97 2.22
CA TYR A 76 14.21 0.56 2.01
C TYR A 76 13.83 -0.20 3.27
N GLU A 77 14.50 0.04 4.40
CA GLU A 77 14.15 -0.64 5.66
C GLU A 77 12.75 -0.25 6.16
N LYS A 78 12.38 1.03 6.03
CA LYS A 78 11.04 1.50 6.37
C LYS A 78 10.00 0.93 5.42
N ALA A 79 10.32 0.83 4.13
CA ALA A 79 9.46 0.20 3.14
C ALA A 79 9.17 -1.26 3.50
N LEU A 80 10.21 -2.05 3.80
CA LEU A 80 10.08 -3.45 4.23
C LEU A 80 9.26 -3.58 5.51
N SER A 81 9.44 -2.68 6.48
CA SER A 81 8.66 -2.70 7.72
C SER A 81 7.17 -2.48 7.46
N GLU A 82 6.80 -1.57 6.56
CA GLU A 82 5.39 -1.31 6.24
C GLU A 82 4.80 -2.41 5.36
N TYR A 83 5.54 -2.93 4.38
CA TYR A 83 5.11 -4.09 3.60
C TYR A 83 4.91 -5.33 4.46
N LYS A 84 5.77 -5.55 5.47
CA LYS A 84 5.60 -6.64 6.42
C LYS A 84 4.27 -6.54 7.17
N LYS A 85 3.90 -5.35 7.67
CA LYS A 85 2.60 -5.14 8.32
C LYS A 85 1.44 -5.41 7.36
N ALA A 86 1.54 -4.94 6.11
CA ALA A 86 0.54 -5.23 5.09
C ALA A 86 0.36 -6.74 4.86
N LEU A 87 1.46 -7.50 4.85
CA LEU A 87 1.46 -8.96 4.68
C LEU A 87 1.05 -9.74 5.94
N GLU A 88 1.24 -9.17 7.14
CA GLU A 88 0.70 -9.74 8.38
C GLU A 88 -0.84 -9.63 8.41
N ILE A 89 -1.39 -8.54 7.89
CA ILE A 89 -2.84 -8.30 7.79
C ILE A 89 -3.44 -9.09 6.61
N ASP A 90 -2.85 -8.97 5.42
CA ASP A 90 -3.23 -9.71 4.22
C ASP A 90 -2.01 -10.43 3.62
N PRO A 91 -1.80 -11.72 3.98
CA PRO A 91 -0.71 -12.53 3.45
C PRO A 91 -0.74 -12.71 1.93
N SER A 92 -1.88 -12.46 1.28
CA SER A 92 -2.07 -12.60 -0.16
C SER A 92 -1.96 -11.28 -0.92
N HIS A 93 -1.55 -10.19 -0.26
CA HIS A 93 -1.44 -8.86 -0.87
C HIS A 93 -0.36 -8.84 -1.96
N LYS A 94 -0.78 -9.10 -3.20
CA LYS A 94 0.10 -9.36 -4.37
C LYS A 94 1.14 -8.26 -4.58
N TYR A 95 0.74 -6.99 -4.46
CA TYR A 95 1.64 -5.87 -4.64
C TYR A 95 2.70 -5.76 -3.54
N ALA A 96 2.37 -6.13 -2.29
CA ALA A 96 3.29 -6.05 -1.17
C ALA A 96 4.31 -7.20 -1.25
N LEU A 97 3.86 -8.39 -1.65
CA LEU A 97 4.74 -9.53 -1.94
C LEU A 97 5.74 -9.19 -3.04
N TRP A 98 5.26 -8.64 -4.16
CA TRP A 98 6.10 -8.25 -5.28
C TRP A 98 7.10 -7.16 -4.92
N ASP A 99 6.61 -6.05 -4.34
CA ASP A 99 7.47 -4.90 -4.02
C ASP A 99 8.50 -5.21 -2.95
N THR A 100 8.20 -6.10 -1.98
CA THR A 100 9.19 -6.59 -1.01
C THR A 100 10.37 -7.25 -1.71
N GLY A 101 10.10 -8.10 -2.72
CA GLY A 101 11.15 -8.73 -3.54
C GLY A 101 11.98 -7.69 -4.28
N LYS A 102 11.33 -6.69 -4.90
CA LYS A 102 12.03 -5.57 -5.57
C LYS A 102 12.89 -4.76 -4.61
N VAL A 103 12.45 -4.55 -3.37
CA VAL A 103 13.26 -3.85 -2.35
C VAL A 103 14.50 -4.68 -1.98
N TYR A 104 14.36 -6.00 -1.78
CA TYR A 104 15.52 -6.86 -1.54
C TYR A 104 16.53 -6.84 -2.68
N GLU A 105 16.08 -6.83 -3.94
CA GLU A 105 16.97 -6.65 -5.10
C GLU A 105 17.73 -5.32 -5.04
N LYS A 106 17.04 -4.22 -4.71
CA LYS A 106 17.65 -2.88 -4.58
C LYS A 106 18.67 -2.82 -3.45
N MET A 107 18.48 -3.60 -2.39
CA MET A 107 19.42 -3.73 -1.29
C MET A 107 20.56 -4.74 -1.55
N GLY A 108 20.57 -5.42 -2.71
CA GLY A 108 21.56 -6.45 -3.05
C GLY A 108 21.35 -7.80 -2.36
N MET A 109 20.23 -8.00 -1.67
CA MET A 109 19.88 -9.23 -0.94
C MET A 109 19.22 -10.25 -1.88
N LYS A 110 20.00 -10.81 -2.83
CA LYS A 110 19.49 -11.69 -3.89
C LYS A 110 18.75 -12.91 -3.38
N GLU A 111 19.30 -13.61 -2.39
CA GLU A 111 18.68 -14.82 -1.81
C GLU A 111 17.28 -14.53 -1.26
N ARG A 112 17.14 -13.46 -0.47
CA ARG A 112 15.84 -13.01 0.07
C ARG A 112 14.86 -12.59 -1.02
N ALA A 113 15.36 -11.96 -2.09
CA ALA A 113 14.51 -11.58 -3.22
C ALA A 113 13.96 -12.83 -3.92
N GLU A 114 14.80 -13.83 -4.17
CA GLU A 114 14.40 -15.10 -4.80
C GLU A 114 13.36 -15.85 -3.95
N GLU A 115 13.57 -15.95 -2.64
CA GLU A 115 12.58 -16.52 -1.71
C GLU A 115 11.26 -15.77 -1.75
N GLN A 116 11.31 -14.44 -1.74
CA GLN A 116 10.13 -13.60 -1.76
C GLN A 116 9.35 -13.73 -3.07
N PHE A 117 10.02 -13.87 -4.22
CA PHE A 117 9.34 -14.09 -5.50
C PHE A 117 8.74 -15.49 -5.61
N LYS A 118 9.38 -16.51 -5.04
CA LYS A 118 8.76 -17.84 -4.91
C LYS A 118 7.47 -17.75 -4.10
N LEU A 119 7.50 -17.04 -2.95
CA LEU A 119 6.32 -16.80 -2.15
C LEU A 119 5.23 -16.04 -2.93
N TYR A 120 5.60 -15.01 -3.70
CA TYR A 120 4.67 -14.31 -4.59
C TYR A 120 3.98 -15.26 -5.56
N HIS A 121 4.71 -16.14 -6.23
CA HIS A 121 4.14 -17.12 -7.15
C HIS A 121 3.25 -18.14 -6.43
N GLU A 122 3.67 -18.69 -5.29
CA GLU A 122 2.86 -19.62 -4.49
C GLU A 122 1.56 -19.01 -3.95
N MET A 123 1.57 -17.70 -3.66
CA MET A 123 0.41 -16.97 -3.15
C MET A 123 -0.53 -16.53 -4.28
N THR A 124 -0.01 -16.33 -5.49
CA THR A 124 -0.77 -15.86 -6.66
C THR A 124 -1.24 -17.00 -7.58
N ASP A 125 -0.58 -18.15 -7.53
CA ASP A 125 -0.93 -19.33 -8.29
C ASP A 125 -1.93 -20.21 -7.52
N CYS A 126 -3.18 -20.19 -7.98
CA CYS A 126 -4.27 -21.00 -7.43
C CYS A 126 -4.05 -22.51 -7.55
N SER A 127 -3.21 -22.96 -8.49
CA SER A 127 -2.99 -24.39 -8.75
C SER A 127 -2.20 -25.09 -7.63
N PHE A 128 -1.48 -24.33 -6.79
CA PHE A 128 -0.57 -24.87 -5.78
C PHE A 128 -1.20 -25.03 -4.38
N ARG A 129 -2.38 -24.44 -4.13
CA ARG A 129 -3.01 -24.42 -2.81
C ARG A 129 -4.11 -25.47 -2.66
N ARG A 130 -3.81 -26.54 -1.94
CA ARG A 130 -4.81 -27.57 -1.57
C ARG A 130 -5.81 -27.12 -0.50
N PHE A 131 -5.69 -25.93 0.11
CA PHE A 131 -6.49 -25.58 1.31
C PHE A 131 -6.87 -24.10 1.59
N ARG A 132 -6.60 -23.09 0.75
CA ARG A 132 -7.06 -21.71 1.06
C ARG A 132 -7.52 -20.93 -0.16
N ASN A 133 -8.80 -20.50 -0.08
CA ASN A 133 -9.59 -19.66 -0.97
C ASN A 133 -8.78 -18.82 -1.96
N CYS A 134 -9.03 -19.07 -3.24
CA CYS A 134 -8.61 -18.23 -4.35
C CYS A 134 -9.40 -16.91 -4.36
N LEU A 135 -8.73 -15.84 -4.77
CA LEU A 135 -9.35 -14.57 -5.13
C LEU A 135 -9.88 -14.72 -6.57
N ASP A 136 -11.20 -14.82 -6.72
CA ASP A 136 -11.90 -14.58 -8.00
C ASP A 136 -11.81 -13.09 -8.39
#